data_AF-A0A925JSM5-F1
#
_entry.id   AF-A0A925JSM5-F1
#
_cell.length_a   1.000
_cell.length_b   1.000
_cell.length_c   1.000
_cell.angle_alpha   90.00
_cell.angle_beta   90.00
_cell.angle_gamma   90.00
#
_symmetry.space_group_name_H-M   'P 1'
#
loop_
_entity.id
_entity.type
_entity.pdbx_description
1 polymer ?
#
loop_
_entity_poly.entity_id
_entity_poly.type
_entity_poly.pdbx_seq_one_letter_code
_entity_poly.pdbx_strand_id
1 'polypeptide(L)'
;MPRYTVCLTLFAMVCWGQVPSAAPPTESKVRWWLGNAFGPGPLAGSAIGAAFAMASPPTRYPREWSQGAEAYGRNLGHNYVQNATANTTKFAIASLVREDPRYRPAVSKGFLPRLGHAVLFTFVDARDSGRRTPALSNFGGALAAGFVGNAYMPAGFDDPVHAGQRTLLNFAGFGISNVADEFRPEFRRLAKRLHLPFIK
;
A
#
# COMPACT_ATOMS: atom_id res chain seq x y z
N MET A 1 12.49 -31.74 -19.94
CA MET A 1 12.32 -30.42 -19.28
C MET A 1 11.16 -30.45 -18.29
N PRO A 2 11.36 -30.76 -16.99
CA PRO A 2 10.24 -30.77 -16.02
C PRO A 2 10.38 -29.77 -14.85
N ARG A 3 11.44 -28.94 -14.81
CA ARG A 3 11.73 -28.10 -13.62
C ARG A 3 10.84 -26.86 -13.46
N TYR A 4 10.21 -26.37 -14.53
CA TYR A 4 9.38 -25.15 -14.48
C TYR A 4 7.91 -25.42 -14.08
N THR A 5 7.39 -26.60 -14.40
CA THR A 5 5.99 -26.97 -14.10
C THR A 5 5.76 -27.16 -12.60
N VAL A 6 6.77 -27.67 -11.86
CA VAL A 6 6.70 -27.86 -10.41
C VAL A 6 6.72 -26.51 -9.65
N CYS A 7 7.38 -25.49 -10.19
CA CYS A 7 7.44 -24.16 -9.58
C CYS A 7 6.09 -23.43 -9.68
N LEU A 8 5.40 -23.58 -10.82
CA LEU A 8 4.07 -23.01 -11.05
C LEU A 8 2.98 -23.70 -10.21
N THR A 9 3.06 -25.03 -10.02
CA THR A 9 2.10 -25.75 -9.17
C THR A 9 2.33 -25.49 -7.69
N LEU A 10 3.57 -25.31 -7.22
CA LEU A 10 3.85 -24.85 -5.85
C LEU A 10 3.38 -23.41 -5.62
N PHE A 11 3.49 -22.52 -6.62
CA PHE A 11 2.92 -21.17 -6.55
C PHE A 11 1.39 -21.23 -6.40
N ALA A 12 0.71 -22.05 -7.19
CA ALA A 12 -0.73 -22.24 -7.10
C ALA A 12 -1.17 -22.89 -5.76
N MET A 13 -0.38 -23.81 -5.20
CA MET A 13 -0.69 -24.43 -3.90
C MET A 13 -0.53 -23.45 -2.73
N VAL A 14 0.47 -22.55 -2.77
CA VAL A 14 0.64 -21.47 -1.79
C VAL A 14 -0.46 -20.40 -1.93
N CYS A 15 -1.00 -20.21 -3.14
CA CYS A 15 -2.09 -19.28 -3.42
C CYS A 15 -3.45 -19.69 -2.80
N TRP A 16 -3.66 -20.95 -2.42
CA TRP A 16 -4.95 -21.45 -1.90
C TRP A 16 -4.92 -22.03 -0.48
N GLY A 17 -3.78 -22.01 0.20
CA GLY A 17 -3.69 -22.43 1.60
C GLY A 17 -4.58 -21.58 2.51
N GLN A 18 -5.33 -22.23 3.41
CA GLN A 18 -6.15 -21.56 4.42
C GLN A 18 -5.27 -20.66 5.29
N VAL A 19 -5.71 -19.42 5.47
CA VAL A 19 -5.04 -18.50 6.39
C VAL A 19 -5.65 -18.73 7.78
N PRO A 20 -4.86 -18.91 8.85
CA PRO A 20 -5.41 -19.17 10.19
C PRO A 20 -6.53 -18.17 10.52
N SER A 21 -7.72 -18.71 10.73
CA SER A 21 -8.95 -17.95 11.01
C SER A 21 -9.08 -17.79 12.52
N ALA A 22 -8.64 -16.64 13.00
CA ALA A 22 -9.23 -16.02 14.16
C ALA A 22 -9.62 -14.62 13.68
N ALA A 23 -10.92 -14.34 13.58
CA ALA A 23 -11.38 -12.98 13.30
C ALA A 23 -10.77 -12.07 14.37
N PRO A 24 -9.88 -11.15 14.00
CA PRO A 24 -9.15 -10.35 14.98
C PRO A 24 -10.13 -9.36 15.65
N PRO A 25 -9.89 -8.93 16.89
CA PRO A 25 -10.73 -7.93 17.54
C PRO A 25 -10.83 -6.65 16.68
N THR A 26 -12.02 -6.05 16.59
CA THR A 26 -12.27 -4.79 15.87
C THR A 26 -11.26 -3.70 16.23
N GLU A 27 -10.89 -3.62 17.51
CA GLU A 27 -9.87 -2.71 18.02
C GLU A 27 -8.52 -2.84 17.28
N SER A 28 -8.11 -4.07 16.94
CA SER A 28 -6.86 -4.29 16.22
C SER A 28 -6.92 -3.81 14.76
N LYS A 29 -8.09 -3.89 14.12
CA LYS A 29 -8.32 -3.36 12.76
C LYS A 29 -8.32 -1.82 12.80
N VAL A 30 -8.95 -1.21 13.81
CA VAL A 30 -8.96 0.26 14.01
C VAL A 30 -7.55 0.78 14.30
N ARG A 31 -6.78 0.13 15.18
CA ARG A 31 -5.39 0.54 15.46
C ARG A 31 -4.50 0.42 14.23
N TRP A 32 -4.69 -0.63 13.43
CA TRP A 32 -3.99 -0.76 12.16
C TRP A 32 -4.37 0.36 11.19
N TRP A 33 -5.67 0.69 11.06
CA TRP A 33 -6.13 1.80 10.23
C TRP A 33 -5.53 3.13 10.68
N LEU A 34 -5.58 3.46 11.98
CA LEU A 34 -5.00 4.68 12.51
C LEU A 34 -3.51 4.79 12.22
N GLY A 35 -2.76 3.69 12.37
CA GLY A 35 -1.33 3.66 12.05
C GLY A 35 -1.03 3.85 10.56
N ASN A 36 -1.88 3.31 9.68
CA ASN A 36 -1.69 3.38 8.23
C ASN A 36 -2.30 4.63 7.58
N ALA A 37 -3.23 5.33 8.23
CA ALA A 37 -3.78 6.58 7.74
C ALA A 37 -3.10 7.81 8.37
N PHE A 38 -2.76 7.74 9.66
CA PHE A 38 -2.32 8.90 10.45
C PHE A 38 -0.99 8.70 11.17
N GLY A 39 -0.34 7.55 11.01
CA GLY A 39 0.94 7.26 11.63
C GLY A 39 2.15 7.94 10.96
N PRO A 40 3.35 7.74 11.53
CA PRO A 40 4.59 8.32 10.99
C PRO A 40 5.01 7.72 9.64
N GLY A 41 4.69 6.44 9.40
CA GLY A 41 4.99 5.76 8.13
C GLY A 41 4.34 6.44 6.92
N PRO A 42 3.02 6.65 6.91
CA PRO A 42 2.31 7.40 5.88
C PRO A 42 2.86 8.80 5.62
N LEU A 43 3.23 9.52 6.68
CA LEU A 43 3.83 10.85 6.55
C LEU A 43 5.19 10.77 5.84
N ALA A 44 6.06 9.85 6.26
CA ALA A 44 7.36 9.62 5.62
C ALA A 44 7.22 9.19 4.15
N GLY A 45 6.30 8.26 3.86
CA GLY A 45 6.00 7.85 2.48
C GLY A 45 5.50 9.00 1.61
N SER A 46 4.63 9.86 2.16
CA SER A 46 4.10 11.04 1.47
C SER A 46 5.19 12.08 1.19
N ALA A 47 6.09 12.29 2.14
CA ALA A 47 7.25 13.17 2.02
C ALA A 47 8.25 12.68 0.95
N ILE A 48 8.50 11.37 0.88
CA ILE A 48 9.32 10.74 -0.16
C ILE A 48 8.63 10.88 -1.52
N GLY A 49 7.33 10.58 -1.61
CA GLY A 49 6.55 10.74 -2.83
C GLY A 49 6.56 12.18 -3.35
N ALA A 50 6.51 13.17 -2.46
CA ALA A 50 6.57 14.58 -2.82
C ALA A 50 7.94 14.95 -3.41
N ALA A 51 9.01 14.43 -2.82
CA ALA A 51 10.36 14.62 -3.36
C ALA A 51 10.49 14.01 -4.78
N PHE A 52 9.94 12.81 -5.00
CA PHE A 52 9.95 12.19 -6.34
C PHE A 52 9.12 12.98 -7.35
N ALA A 53 7.93 13.45 -6.98
CA ALA A 53 7.09 14.28 -7.84
C ALA A 53 7.80 15.57 -8.29
N MET A 54 8.62 16.17 -7.42
CA MET A 54 9.42 17.34 -7.75
C MET A 54 10.72 17.03 -8.50
N ALA A 55 11.30 15.85 -8.32
CA ALA A 55 12.52 15.44 -9.01
C ALA A 55 12.27 15.20 -10.51
N SER A 56 11.04 14.82 -10.88
CA SER A 56 10.65 14.60 -12.28
C SER A 56 9.18 15.00 -12.48
N PRO A 57 8.88 16.31 -12.47
CA PRO A 57 7.51 16.79 -12.57
C PRO A 57 6.93 16.51 -13.97
N PRO A 58 5.61 16.26 -14.08
CA PRO A 58 4.96 16.10 -15.37
C PRO A 58 5.15 17.32 -16.29
N THR A 59 5.09 17.08 -17.60
CA THR A 59 5.12 18.16 -18.59
C THR A 59 3.93 19.10 -18.39
N ARG A 60 4.18 20.42 -18.37
CA ARG A 60 3.19 21.47 -18.06
C ARG A 60 2.67 21.47 -16.61
N TYR A 61 3.33 20.77 -15.69
CA TYR A 61 2.99 20.88 -14.28
C TYR A 61 3.29 22.31 -13.79
N PRO A 62 2.32 23.02 -13.18
CA PRO A 62 2.52 24.41 -12.79
C PRO A 62 3.73 24.59 -11.87
N ARG A 63 4.33 25.79 -11.91
CA ARG A 63 5.53 26.10 -11.11
C ARG A 63 5.27 25.95 -9.60
N GLU A 64 4.10 26.36 -9.15
CA GLU A 64 3.63 26.23 -7.76
C GLU A 64 3.50 24.77 -7.28
N TRP A 65 3.52 23.79 -8.19
CA TRP A 65 3.50 22.36 -7.87
C TRP A 65 4.82 21.64 -8.20
N SER A 66 5.77 22.27 -8.89
CA SER A 66 7.01 21.65 -9.33
C SER A 66 8.27 22.24 -8.68
N GLN A 67 8.22 23.46 -8.14
CA GLN A 67 9.42 24.15 -7.67
C GLN A 67 9.23 24.86 -6.32
N GLY A 68 10.22 24.72 -5.44
CA GLY A 68 10.29 25.42 -4.16
C GLY A 68 9.64 24.68 -2.98
N ALA A 69 9.83 25.20 -1.77
CA ALA A 69 9.33 24.59 -0.54
C ALA A 69 7.79 24.55 -0.48
N GLU A 70 7.11 25.53 -1.09
CA GLU A 70 5.66 25.55 -1.17
C GLU A 70 5.13 24.40 -2.06
N ALA A 71 5.75 24.18 -3.23
CA ALA A 71 5.44 23.04 -4.08
C ALA A 71 5.66 21.71 -3.35
N TYR A 72 6.74 21.60 -2.58
CA TYR A 72 6.99 20.41 -1.75
C TYR A 72 5.85 20.19 -0.74
N GLY A 73 5.46 21.23 -0.02
CA GLY A 73 4.35 21.18 0.94
C GLY A 73 3.03 20.77 0.30
N ARG A 74 2.71 21.30 -0.90
CA ARG A 74 1.52 20.94 -1.67
C ARG A 74 1.51 19.48 -2.07
N ASN A 75 2.62 18.97 -2.63
CA ASN A 75 2.73 17.56 -3.01
C ASN A 75 2.72 16.63 -1.78
N LEU A 76 3.34 17.03 -0.67
CA LEU A 76 3.30 16.28 0.59
C LEU A 76 1.86 16.18 1.10
N GLY A 77 1.15 17.30 1.17
CA GLY A 77 -0.25 17.35 1.58
C GLY A 77 -1.14 16.53 0.65
N HIS A 78 -0.95 16.64 -0.66
CA HIS A 78 -1.63 15.82 -1.67
C HIS A 78 -1.46 14.32 -1.39
N ASN A 79 -0.21 13.86 -1.32
CA ASN A 79 0.11 12.45 -1.10
C ASN A 79 -0.46 11.95 0.25
N TYR A 80 -0.41 12.79 1.29
CA TYR A 80 -0.92 12.44 2.61
C TYR A 80 -2.45 12.31 2.61
N VAL A 81 -3.17 13.24 1.97
CA VAL A 81 -4.64 13.17 1.81
C VAL A 81 -5.03 11.94 1.00
N GLN A 82 -4.31 11.62 -0.07
CA GLN A 82 -4.55 10.41 -0.85
C GLN A 82 -4.35 9.17 -0.01
N ASN A 83 -3.24 9.07 0.74
CA ASN A 83 -2.96 7.94 1.60
C ASN A 83 -4.00 7.75 2.70
N ALA A 84 -4.38 8.83 3.39
CA ALA A 84 -5.40 8.81 4.43
C ALA A 84 -6.77 8.37 3.85
N THR A 85 -7.13 8.88 2.67
CA THR A 85 -8.35 8.49 1.95
C THR A 85 -8.30 7.01 1.54
N ALA A 86 -7.16 6.55 1.03
CA ALA A 86 -6.95 5.17 0.59
C ALA A 86 -7.17 4.21 1.75
N ASN A 87 -6.50 4.45 2.87
CA ASN A 87 -6.55 3.59 4.05
C ASN A 87 -7.90 3.64 4.76
N THR A 88 -8.54 4.81 4.80
CA THR A 88 -9.88 4.97 5.39
C THR A 88 -10.94 4.24 4.57
N THR A 89 -10.91 4.40 3.25
CA THR A 89 -11.85 3.71 2.36
C THR A 89 -11.59 2.20 2.36
N LYS A 90 -10.32 1.78 2.34
CA LYS A 90 -9.91 0.37 2.49
C LYS A 90 -10.48 -0.22 3.79
N PHE A 91 -10.31 0.47 4.92
CA PHE A 91 -10.87 0.02 6.20
C PHE A 91 -12.40 -0.07 6.19
N ALA A 92 -13.08 0.94 5.63
CA ALA A 92 -14.54 0.95 5.53
C ALA A 92 -15.07 -0.22 4.68
N ILE A 93 -14.52 -0.41 3.47
CA ILE A 93 -14.90 -1.51 2.58
C ILE A 93 -14.59 -2.85 3.24
N ALA A 94 -13.39 -3.02 3.79
CA ALA A 94 -12.99 -4.27 4.46
C ALA A 94 -13.94 -4.62 5.62
N SER A 95 -14.40 -3.62 6.38
CA SER A 95 -15.38 -3.80 7.45
C SER A 95 -16.75 -4.23 6.92
N LEU A 96 -17.19 -3.69 5.78
CA LEU A 96 -18.45 -4.06 5.13
C LEU A 96 -18.42 -5.47 4.54
N VAL A 97 -17.35 -5.85 3.84
CA VAL A 97 -17.25 -7.16 3.15
C VAL A 97 -16.63 -8.26 4.02
N ARG A 98 -16.20 -7.92 5.24
CA ARG A 98 -15.53 -8.80 6.22
C ARG A 98 -14.18 -9.33 5.72
N GLU A 99 -13.40 -8.44 5.11
CA GLU A 99 -11.99 -8.64 4.78
C GLU A 99 -11.08 -8.29 5.98
N ASP A 100 -9.90 -8.91 6.04
CA ASP A 100 -8.82 -8.49 6.93
C ASP A 100 -7.80 -7.67 6.11
N PRO A 101 -7.77 -6.33 6.24
CA PRO A 101 -6.94 -5.46 5.40
C PRO A 101 -5.44 -5.52 5.72
N ARG A 102 -5.06 -6.30 6.74
CA ARG A 102 -3.71 -6.36 7.31
C ARG A 102 -2.87 -7.39 6.56
N TYR A 103 -1.63 -6.99 6.26
CA TYR A 103 -0.67 -7.89 5.65
C TYR A 103 -0.31 -9.06 6.57
N ARG A 104 -0.23 -10.27 6.01
CA ARG A 104 0.18 -11.50 6.71
C ARG A 104 1.45 -12.04 6.08
N PRO A 105 2.57 -12.11 6.85
CA PRO A 105 3.83 -12.54 6.30
C PRO A 105 3.81 -13.96 5.73
N ALA A 106 4.67 -14.21 4.74
CA ALA A 106 4.73 -15.53 4.11
C ALA A 106 5.29 -16.59 5.09
N VAL A 107 4.74 -17.80 5.05
CA VAL A 107 5.30 -18.97 5.77
C VAL A 107 6.55 -19.51 5.05
N SER A 108 6.63 -19.30 3.74
CA SER A 108 7.73 -19.73 2.90
C SER A 108 9.05 -19.04 3.26
N LYS A 109 10.15 -19.78 3.16
CA LYS A 109 11.51 -19.25 3.33
C LYS A 109 12.10 -18.79 1.99
N GLY A 110 13.03 -17.84 2.04
CA GLY A 110 13.74 -17.31 0.86
C GLY A 110 13.16 -15.99 0.33
N PHE A 111 13.99 -15.23 -0.39
CA PHE A 111 13.64 -13.86 -0.82
C PHE A 111 12.52 -13.82 -1.86
N LEU A 112 12.65 -14.57 -2.97
CA LEU A 112 11.70 -14.51 -4.08
C LEU A 112 10.27 -15.00 -3.72
N PRO A 113 10.09 -16.12 -2.98
CA PRO A 113 8.75 -16.54 -2.57
C PRO A 113 8.05 -15.53 -1.66
N ARG A 114 8.80 -14.91 -0.75
CA ARG A 114 8.30 -13.86 0.16
C ARG A 114 7.90 -12.60 -0.59
N LEU A 115 8.74 -12.16 -1.53
CA LEU A 115 8.44 -11.03 -2.40
C LEU A 115 7.19 -11.29 -3.26
N GLY A 116 7.10 -12.46 -3.89
CA GLY A 116 5.94 -12.86 -4.68
C GLY A 116 4.66 -12.91 -3.84
N HIS A 117 4.72 -13.45 -2.63
CA HIS A 117 3.61 -13.45 -1.68
C HIS A 117 3.17 -12.02 -1.31
N ALA A 118 4.11 -11.12 -1.00
CA ALA A 118 3.83 -9.72 -0.69
C ALA A 118 3.12 -8.99 -1.83
N VAL A 119 3.60 -9.17 -3.06
CA VAL A 119 3.00 -8.56 -4.26
C VAL A 119 1.60 -9.13 -4.50
N LEU A 120 1.43 -10.45 -4.43
CA LEU A 120 0.13 -11.10 -4.64
C LEU A 120 -0.92 -10.71 -3.59
N PHE A 121 -0.51 -10.48 -2.35
CA PHE A 121 -1.41 -10.03 -1.28
C PHE A 121 -2.03 -8.65 -1.56
N THR A 122 -1.47 -7.88 -2.50
CA THR A 122 -2.09 -6.63 -2.98
C THR A 122 -3.37 -6.88 -3.76
N PHE A 123 -3.46 -8.02 -4.45
CA PHE A 123 -4.59 -8.39 -5.29
C PHE A 123 -5.57 -9.33 -4.58
N VAL A 124 -5.12 -10.04 -3.54
CA VAL A 124 -5.86 -11.09 -2.85
C VAL A 124 -5.74 -10.92 -1.35
N ASP A 125 -6.89 -10.80 -0.67
CA ASP A 125 -6.98 -10.68 0.78
C ASP A 125 -7.50 -11.95 1.44
N ALA A 126 -7.28 -12.05 2.76
CA ALA A 126 -7.87 -13.07 3.61
C ALA A 126 -9.21 -12.57 4.16
N ARG A 127 -10.27 -13.37 4.01
CA ARG A 127 -11.55 -13.15 4.68
C ARG A 127 -11.44 -13.54 6.16
N ASP A 128 -12.29 -12.98 7.01
CA ASP A 128 -12.37 -13.36 8.43
C ASP A 128 -12.63 -14.88 8.61
N SER A 129 -13.27 -15.53 7.63
CA SER A 129 -13.50 -16.98 7.58
C SER A 129 -12.28 -17.83 7.12
N GLY A 130 -11.12 -17.21 6.86
CA GLY A 130 -9.91 -17.91 6.42
C GLY A 130 -9.83 -18.24 4.92
N ARG A 131 -10.89 -17.96 4.15
CA ARG A 131 -10.90 -18.06 2.68
C ARG A 131 -10.22 -16.84 2.04
N ARG A 132 -9.52 -17.03 0.92
CA ARG A 132 -9.00 -15.92 0.12
C ARG A 132 -10.09 -15.32 -0.77
N THR A 133 -10.07 -13.99 -0.94
CA THR A 133 -10.99 -13.20 -1.76
C THR A 133 -10.19 -12.18 -2.56
N PRO A 134 -10.66 -11.73 -3.74
CA PRO A 134 -10.12 -10.51 -4.35
C PRO A 134 -10.09 -9.38 -3.32
N ALA A 135 -9.02 -8.60 -3.29
CA ALA A 135 -8.81 -7.52 -2.32
C ALA A 135 -9.69 -6.30 -2.66
N LEU A 136 -11.01 -6.42 -2.51
CA LEU A 136 -11.97 -5.37 -2.90
C LEU A 136 -11.69 -4.08 -2.14
N SER A 137 -11.25 -4.19 -0.89
CA SER A 137 -10.83 -3.05 -0.08
C SER A 137 -9.60 -2.31 -0.65
N ASN A 138 -8.61 -3.02 -1.20
CA ASN A 138 -7.46 -2.40 -1.88
C ASN A 138 -7.91 -1.68 -3.15
N PHE A 139 -8.75 -2.30 -3.97
CA PHE A 139 -9.24 -1.66 -5.20
C PHE A 139 -10.06 -0.41 -4.91
N GLY A 140 -11.03 -0.50 -4.00
CA GLY A 140 -11.87 0.64 -3.64
C GLY A 140 -11.10 1.75 -2.93
N GLY A 141 -10.15 1.40 -2.05
CA GLY A 141 -9.26 2.35 -1.41
C GLY A 141 -8.40 3.12 -2.42
N ALA A 142 -7.76 2.40 -3.34
CA ALA A 142 -6.95 3.01 -4.39
C ALA A 142 -7.77 3.93 -5.30
N LEU A 143 -8.97 3.50 -5.68
CA LEU A 143 -9.88 4.28 -6.53
C LEU A 143 -10.29 5.59 -5.83
N ALA A 144 -10.74 5.51 -4.58
CA ALA A 144 -11.11 6.70 -3.81
C ALA A 144 -9.93 7.68 -3.67
N ALA A 145 -8.73 7.16 -3.42
CA ALA A 145 -7.52 7.98 -3.33
C ALA A 145 -7.12 8.62 -4.67
N GLY A 146 -7.30 7.94 -5.79
CA GLY A 146 -7.05 8.52 -7.11
C GLY A 146 -7.96 9.71 -7.41
N PHE A 147 -9.25 9.56 -7.07
CA PHE A 147 -10.29 10.55 -7.36
C PHE A 147 -10.36 11.70 -6.36
N VAL A 148 -10.02 11.50 -5.07
CA VAL A 148 -9.98 12.61 -4.10
C VAL A 148 -9.01 13.72 -4.53
N GLY A 149 -7.95 13.35 -5.28
CA GLY A 149 -7.01 14.31 -5.85
C GLY A 149 -7.65 15.35 -6.77
N ASN A 150 -8.73 15.00 -7.50
CA ASN A 150 -9.36 15.94 -8.44
C ASN A 150 -9.95 17.18 -7.76
N ALA A 151 -10.26 17.11 -6.46
CA ALA A 151 -10.86 18.24 -5.75
C ALA A 151 -9.91 19.44 -5.58
N TYR A 152 -8.59 19.26 -5.76
CA TYR A 152 -7.59 20.29 -5.45
C TYR A 152 -6.34 20.25 -6.36
N MET A 153 -6.30 19.36 -7.35
CA MET A 153 -5.23 19.32 -8.34
C MET A 153 -5.33 20.51 -9.32
N PRO A 154 -4.21 20.96 -9.91
CA PRO A 154 -4.23 22.04 -10.87
C PRO A 154 -4.97 21.64 -12.16
N ALA A 155 -5.52 22.64 -12.85
CA ALA A 155 -6.25 22.43 -14.10
C ALA A 155 -5.42 21.63 -15.12
N GLY A 156 -6.03 20.61 -15.70
CA GLY A 156 -5.37 19.68 -16.62
C GLY A 156 -4.66 18.51 -15.94
N PHE A 157 -4.74 18.41 -14.61
CA PHE A 157 -4.31 17.26 -13.81
C PHE A 157 -5.44 16.72 -12.89
N ASP A 158 -6.64 17.26 -13.03
CA ASP A 158 -7.85 17.01 -12.27
C ASP A 158 -8.92 16.21 -13.05
N ASP A 159 -8.51 15.58 -14.15
CA ASP A 159 -9.39 14.76 -15.01
C ASP A 159 -9.34 13.25 -14.66
N PRO A 160 -10.25 12.43 -15.24
CA PRO A 160 -10.30 10.99 -14.96
C PRO A 160 -9.05 10.20 -15.35
N VAL A 161 -8.27 10.64 -16.34
CA VAL A 161 -7.03 9.95 -16.75
C VAL A 161 -5.99 10.09 -15.65
N HIS A 162 -5.78 11.31 -15.15
CA HIS A 162 -4.88 11.55 -14.03
C HIS A 162 -5.38 10.90 -12.73
N ALA A 163 -6.70 10.87 -12.49
CA ALA A 163 -7.27 10.12 -11.38
C ALA A 163 -7.01 8.60 -11.48
N GLY A 164 -7.09 8.04 -12.69
CA GLY A 164 -6.73 6.66 -12.96
C GLY A 164 -5.25 6.37 -12.70
N GLN A 165 -4.35 7.26 -13.14
CA GLN A 165 -2.91 7.14 -12.85
C GLN A 165 -2.64 7.16 -11.35
N ARG A 166 -3.24 8.10 -10.62
CA ARG A 166 -3.11 8.17 -9.15
C ARG A 166 -3.73 6.96 -8.45
N THR A 167 -4.80 6.40 -8.99
CA THR A 167 -5.38 5.14 -8.51
C THR A 167 -4.34 4.02 -8.59
N LEU A 168 -3.67 3.88 -9.75
CA LEU A 168 -2.62 2.88 -9.93
C LEU A 168 -1.43 3.09 -8.99
N LEU A 169 -1.00 4.34 -8.79
CA LEU A 169 0.08 4.66 -7.86
C LEU A 169 -0.29 4.33 -6.41
N ASN A 170 -1.51 4.64 -5.97
CA ASN A 170 -1.99 4.28 -4.64
C ASN A 170 -2.10 2.76 -4.47
N PHE A 171 -2.57 2.05 -5.49
CA PHE A 171 -2.61 0.58 -5.48
C PHE A 171 -1.21 -0.03 -5.40
N ALA A 172 -0.25 0.49 -6.16
CA ALA A 172 1.16 0.11 -6.07
C ALA A 172 1.74 0.41 -4.68
N GLY A 173 1.32 1.52 -4.06
CA GLY A 173 1.65 1.88 -2.69
C GLY A 173 1.28 0.80 -1.68
N PHE A 174 0.11 0.17 -1.82
CA PHE A 174 -0.26 -0.98 -0.97
C PHE A 174 0.70 -2.16 -1.14
N GLY A 175 1.12 -2.45 -2.37
CA GLY A 175 2.12 -3.48 -2.63
C GLY A 175 3.47 -3.17 -2.01
N ILE A 176 3.92 -1.92 -2.11
CA ILE A 176 5.16 -1.45 -1.45
C ILE A 176 5.05 -1.60 0.07
N SER A 177 3.91 -1.24 0.66
CA SER A 177 3.65 -1.44 2.10
C SER A 177 3.69 -2.92 2.49
N ASN A 178 3.08 -3.81 1.70
CA ASN A 178 3.12 -5.25 1.95
C ASN A 178 4.56 -5.79 1.90
N VAL A 179 5.37 -5.35 0.93
CA VAL A 179 6.80 -5.72 0.85
C VAL A 179 7.56 -5.17 2.06
N ALA A 180 7.29 -3.93 2.45
CA ALA A 180 7.94 -3.31 3.60
C ALA A 180 7.63 -4.08 4.91
N ASP A 181 6.39 -4.51 5.08
CA ASP A 181 5.95 -5.33 6.21
C ASP A 181 6.55 -6.74 6.18
N GLU A 182 6.62 -7.38 5.00
CA GLU A 182 7.22 -8.70 4.81
C GLU A 182 8.70 -8.70 5.24
N PHE A 183 9.46 -7.69 4.83
CA PHE A 183 10.91 -7.58 5.11
C PHE A 183 11.25 -6.71 6.32
N ARG A 184 10.25 -6.33 7.12
CA ARG A 184 10.45 -5.57 8.37
C ARG A 184 11.48 -6.19 9.31
N PRO A 185 11.56 -7.53 9.51
CA PRO A 185 12.58 -8.15 10.36
C PRO A 185 14.01 -7.95 9.84
N GLU A 186 14.20 -7.93 8.52
CA GLU A 186 15.47 -7.64 7.84
C GLU A 186 15.84 -6.17 8.02
N PHE A 187 14.93 -5.24 7.74
CA PHE A 187 15.16 -3.81 7.94
C PHE A 187 15.51 -3.48 9.39
N ARG A 188 14.84 -4.12 10.36
CA ARG A 188 15.17 -3.97 11.77
C ARG A 188 16.57 -4.48 12.12
N ARG A 189 16.99 -5.60 11.53
CA ARG A 189 18.35 -6.14 11.70
C ARG A 189 19.40 -5.19 11.11
N LEU A 190 19.12 -4.62 9.94
CA LEU A 190 19.99 -3.64 9.30
C LEU A 190 20.10 -2.35 10.12
N ALA A 191 18.98 -1.78 10.56
CA ALA A 191 18.98 -0.57 11.38
C ALA A 191 19.75 -0.75 12.70
N LYS A 192 19.59 -1.92 13.36
CA LYS A 192 20.37 -2.26 14.55
C LYS A 192 21.88 -2.31 14.27
N ARG A 193 22.31 -2.89 13.14
CA ARG A 193 23.73 -2.90 12.74
C ARG A 193 24.28 -1.50 12.47
N LEU A 194 23.42 -0.61 11.98
CA LEU A 194 23.75 0.79 11.69
C LEU A 194 23.54 1.74 12.89
N HIS A 195 23.18 1.22 14.08
CA HIS A 195 22.89 2.01 15.28
C HIS A 195 21.80 3.07 15.10
N LEU A 196 20.86 2.85 14.17
CA LEU A 196 19.74 3.77 13.93
C LEU A 196 18.55 3.45 14.84
N PRO A 197 17.84 4.47 15.36
CA PRO A 197 16.60 4.25 16.11
C PRO A 197 15.54 3.70 15.15
N PHE A 198 15.01 2.50 15.45
CA PHE A 198 13.94 1.89 14.65
C PHE A 198 12.58 2.25 15.25
N ILE A 199 11.76 2.98 14.50
CA ILE A 199 10.41 3.41 14.92
C ILE A 199 9.51 2.15 15.00
N LYS A 200 8.80 2.01 16.13
CA LYS A 200 7.90 0.88 16.43
C LYS A 200 6.61 0.93 15.62
#